data_AF-A0A183G521-F1
#
_entry.id   AF-A0A183G521-F1
#
_cell.length_a   1.000
_cell.length_b   1.000
_cell.length_c   1.000
_cell.angle_alpha   90.00
_cell.angle_beta   90.00
_cell.angle_gamma   90.00
#
_symmetry.space_group_name_H-M   'P 1'
#
loop_
_entity.id
_entity.type
_entity.pdbx_description
1 polymer ?
#
loop_
_entity_poly.entity_id
_entity_poly.type
_entity_poly.pdbx_seq_one_letter_code
_entity_poly.pdbx_strand_id
1 'polypeptide(L)'
;MGRVRGGGALRAVLQLTFLSFVSFGIPVIFLLFILYNVFCVPFTYELFALFEYATVASIYAFHLSSLSLMSGSIYIIHNSIKAPAKRV
;
A
#
# COMPACT_ATOMS: atom_id res chain seq x y z
N MET A 1 2.43 -17.45 28.42
CA MET A 1 1.19 -17.47 27.62
C MET A 1 0.92 -16.05 27.13
N GLY A 2 1.52 -15.65 26.00
CA GLY A 2 1.45 -14.28 25.48
C GLY A 2 0.87 -14.24 24.07
N ARG A 3 -0.44 -14.03 23.94
CA ARG A 3 -1.08 -13.76 22.65
C ARG A 3 -0.97 -12.27 22.35
N VAL A 4 0.04 -11.87 21.58
CA VAL A 4 0.01 -10.62 20.81
C VAL A 4 -0.44 -10.97 19.39
N ARG A 5 -1.75 -11.17 19.20
CA ARG A 5 -2.39 -11.48 17.90
C ARG A 5 -3.26 -10.33 17.36
N GLY A 6 -3.17 -9.12 17.92
CA GLY A 6 -4.04 -7.99 17.56
C GLY A 6 -3.56 -7.10 16.40
N GLY A 7 -2.25 -6.99 16.16
CA GLY A 7 -1.70 -6.04 15.17
C GLY A 7 -1.73 -6.52 13.72
N GLY A 8 -1.75 -7.83 13.48
CA GLY A 8 -1.70 -8.39 12.12
C GLY A 8 -3.01 -8.25 11.34
N ALA A 9 -4.16 -8.40 12.02
CA ALA A 9 -5.47 -8.33 11.38
C ALA A 9 -5.83 -6.91 10.91
N LEU A 10 -5.66 -5.91 11.79
CA LEU A 10 -5.89 -4.50 11.46
C LEU A 10 -5.01 -4.05 10.28
N ARG A 11 -3.76 -4.52 10.25
CA ARG A 11 -2.79 -4.19 9.21
C ARG A 11 -3.12 -4.86 7.87
N ALA A 12 -3.54 -6.12 7.88
CA ALA A 12 -3.99 -6.83 6.69
C ALA A 12 -5.23 -6.15 6.09
N VAL A 13 -6.17 -5.71 6.94
CA VAL A 13 -7.32 -4.90 6.50
C VAL A 13 -6.84 -3.62 5.84
N LEU A 14 -5.91 -2.88 6.46
CA LEU A 14 -5.38 -1.62 5.92
C LEU A 14 -4.72 -1.82 4.54
N GLN A 15 -3.88 -2.85 4.40
CA GLN A 15 -3.24 -3.20 3.13
C GLN A 15 -4.27 -3.58 2.07
N LEU A 16 -5.30 -4.34 2.43
CA LEU A 16 -6.38 -4.73 1.53
C LEU A 16 -7.19 -3.51 1.09
N THR A 17 -7.45 -2.57 1.99
CA THR A 17 -8.16 -1.32 1.68
C THR A 17 -7.38 -0.45 0.71
N PHE A 18 -6.07 -0.27 0.92
CA PHE A 18 -5.24 0.49 -0.03
C PHE A 18 -5.14 -0.22 -1.39
N LEU A 19 -4.96 -1.55 -1.36
CA LEU A 19 -4.91 -2.35 -2.58
C LEU A 19 -6.22 -2.25 -3.37
N SER A 20 -7.38 -2.37 -2.70
CA SER A 20 -8.68 -2.21 -3.36
C SER A 20 -8.83 -0.79 -3.90
N PHE A 21 -8.46 0.23 -3.12
CA PHE A 21 -8.56 1.62 -3.55
C PHE A 21 -7.75 1.88 -4.82
N VAL A 22 -6.50 1.43 -4.90
CA VAL A 22 -5.67 1.58 -6.10
C VAL A 22 -6.24 0.77 -7.27
N SER A 23 -6.71 -0.46 -7.01
CA SER A 23 -7.27 -1.35 -8.03
C SER A 23 -8.54 -0.79 -8.68
N PHE A 24 -9.38 -0.09 -7.90
CA PHE A 24 -10.56 0.61 -8.42
C PHE A 24 -10.25 2.03 -8.92
N GLY A 25 -9.26 2.70 -8.35
CA GLY A 25 -8.86 4.05 -8.75
C GLY A 25 -8.35 4.12 -10.20
N ILE A 26 -7.53 3.16 -10.61
CA ILE A 26 -6.98 3.09 -11.99
C ILE A 26 -8.08 3.07 -13.07
N PRO A 27 -9.09 2.18 -13.03
CA PRO A 27 -10.16 2.19 -14.03
C PRO A 27 -11.03 3.46 -13.96
N VAL A 28 -11.23 4.06 -12.77
CA VAL A 28 -11.94 5.34 -12.65
C VAL A 28 -11.15 6.46 -13.35
N ILE A 29 -9.84 6.54 -13.14
CA ILE A 29 -8.95 7.48 -13.82
C ILE A 29 -9.05 7.30 -15.35
N PHE A 30 -9.05 6.06 -15.82
CA PHE A 30 -9.18 5.75 -17.26
C PHE A 30 -10.52 6.25 -17.83
N LEU A 31 -11.63 6.02 -17.13
CA LEU A 31 -12.94 6.52 -17.54
C LEU A 31 -12.99 8.05 -17.57
N LEU A 32 -12.46 8.72 -16.55
CA LEU A 32 -12.38 10.18 -16.48
C LEU A 32 -11.52 10.75 -17.62
N PHE A 33 -10.41 10.08 -17.94
CA PHE A 33 -9.55 10.45 -19.06
C PHE A 33 -10.31 10.40 -20.39
N ILE A 34 -11.09 9.34 -20.64
CA ILE A 34 -11.92 9.22 -21.85
C ILE A 34 -13.01 10.30 -21.86
N LEU A 35 -13.71 10.51 -20.74
CA LEU A 35 -14.78 11.50 -20.66
C LEU A 35 -14.26 12.92 -20.93
N TYR A 36 -13.06 13.24 -20.45
CA TYR A 36 -12.43 14.53 -20.73
C TYR A 36 -11.96 14.66 -22.17
N ASN A 37 -11.20 13.69 -22.69
CA ASN A 37 -10.52 13.82 -23.98
C ASN A 37 -11.41 13.49 -25.19
N VAL A 38 -12.36 12.55 -25.05
CA VAL A 38 -13.21 12.08 -26.16
C VAL A 38 -14.55 12.79 -26.16
N PHE A 39 -15.16 12.95 -24.98
CA PHE A 39 -16.51 13.49 -24.85
C PHE A 39 -16.54 14.95 -24.37
N CYS A 40 -15.38 15.56 -24.11
CA CYS A 40 -15.24 16.96 -23.66
C CYS A 40 -16.16 17.32 -22.48
N VAL A 41 -16.41 16.37 -21.56
CA VAL A 41 -17.32 16.60 -20.44
C VAL A 41 -16.64 17.57 -19.46
N PRO A 42 -17.28 18.70 -19.12
CA PRO A 42 -16.70 19.66 -18.18
C PRO A 42 -16.48 19.03 -16.81
N PHE A 43 -15.57 19.59 -16.01
CA PHE A 43 -15.22 19.12 -14.65
C PHE A 43 -14.54 17.74 -14.55
N THR A 44 -14.57 16.92 -15.60
CA THR A 44 -13.94 15.58 -15.57
C THR A 44 -12.42 15.61 -15.48
N TYR A 45 -11.78 16.68 -15.95
CA TYR A 45 -10.33 16.89 -15.77
C TYR A 45 -9.94 17.11 -14.30
N GLU A 46 -10.72 17.91 -13.56
CA GLU A 46 -10.46 18.18 -12.15
C GLU A 46 -10.62 16.90 -11.32
N LEU A 47 -11.66 16.12 -11.62
CA LEU A 47 -11.87 14.80 -11.02
C LEU A 47 -10.72 13.84 -11.39
N PHE A 48 -10.30 13.80 -12.65
CA PHE A 48 -9.17 12.99 -13.09
C PHE A 48 -7.92 13.29 -12.25
N ALA A 49 -7.56 14.57 -12.13
CA ALA A 49 -6.41 15.00 -11.36
C ALA A 49 -6.54 14.63 -9.87
N LEU A 50 -7.71 14.84 -9.26
CA LEU A 50 -7.95 14.46 -7.87
C LEU A 50 -7.76 12.96 -7.64
N PHE A 51 -8.32 12.12 -8.51
CA PHE A 51 -8.19 10.66 -8.40
C PHE A 51 -6.75 10.19 -8.64
N GLU A 52 -6.02 10.82 -9.55
CA GLU A 52 -4.60 10.56 -9.78
C GLU A 52 -3.79 10.83 -8.51
N TYR A 53 -3.92 12.03 -7.93
CA TYR A 53 -3.21 12.38 -6.69
C TYR A 53 -3.59 11.47 -5.52
N ALA A 54 -4.87 11.14 -5.36
CA ALA A 54 -5.34 10.24 -4.30
C ALA A 54 -4.76 8.82 -4.46
N THR A 55 -4.62 8.34 -5.70
CA THR A 55 -4.05 7.02 -6.01
C THR A 55 -2.56 7.01 -5.70
N VAL A 56 -1.82 8.05 -6.09
CA VAL A 56 -0.38 8.21 -5.76
C VAL A 56 -0.18 8.24 -4.26
N ALA A 57 -0.95 9.05 -3.52
CA ALA A 57 -0.88 9.11 -2.06
C ALA A 57 -1.15 7.74 -1.41
N SER A 58 -2.13 7.00 -1.91
CA SER A 58 -2.47 5.66 -1.42
C SER A 58 -1.36 4.64 -1.68
N ILE A 59 -0.69 4.71 -2.83
CA ILE A 59 0.48 3.88 -3.15
C ILE A 59 1.63 4.17 -2.17
N TYR A 60 1.93 5.45 -1.91
CA TYR A 60 2.94 5.82 -0.92
C TYR A 60 2.58 5.32 0.49
N ALA A 61 1.33 5.49 0.92
CA ALA A 61 0.85 4.99 2.22
C ALA A 61 0.95 3.46 2.32
N PHE A 62 0.62 2.75 1.23
CA PHE A 62 0.78 1.30 1.14
C PHE A 62 2.25 0.87 1.27
N HIS A 63 3.15 1.57 0.58
CA HIS A 63 4.59 1.30 0.69
C HIS A 63 5.10 1.56 2.11
N LEU A 64 4.80 2.70 2.73
CA LEU A 64 5.21 3.01 4.10
C LEU A 64 4.69 1.99 5.12
N SER A 65 3.42 1.60 5.02
CA SER A 65 2.81 0.60 5.90
C SER A 65 3.38 -0.81 5.70
N SER A 66 3.89 -1.11 4.51
CA SER A 66 4.53 -2.38 4.17
C SER A 66 6.04 -2.39 4.44
N LEU A 67 6.73 -1.25 4.40
CA LEU A 67 8.18 -1.14 4.59
C LEU A 67 8.61 -1.53 6.01
N SER A 68 7.77 -1.23 7.00
CA SER A 68 7.96 -1.71 8.38
C SER A 68 7.97 -3.25 8.49
N LEU A 69 7.42 -3.99 7.51
CA LEU A 69 7.46 -5.45 7.43
C LEU A 69 8.80 -5.97 6.90
N MET A 70 9.41 -5.27 5.93
CA MET A 70 10.72 -5.64 5.36
C MET A 70 11.89 -5.23 6.25
N SER A 71 11.74 -4.21 7.11
CA SER A 71 12.80 -3.81 8.05
C SER A 71 12.94 -4.72 9.29
N GLY A 72 12.12 -5.76 9.41
CA GLY A 72 12.19 -6.71 10.51
C GLY A 72 13.47 -7.53 10.47
N SER A 73 14.17 -7.62 11.60
CA SER A 73 15.36 -8.48 11.77
C SER A 73 15.05 -9.90 11.34
N ILE A 74 15.70 -10.36 10.25
CA ILE A 74 15.64 -11.74 9.81
C ILE A 74 16.42 -12.57 10.82
N TYR A 75 15.72 -13.25 11.73
CA TYR A 75 16.35 -14.25 12.60
C TYR A 75 16.62 -15.49 11.76
N ILE A 76 17.81 -15.55 11.16
CA ILE A 76 18.33 -16.77 10.57
C ILE A 76 18.67 -17.70 11.73
N ILE A 77 17.73 -18.57 12.10
CA ILE A 77 17.98 -19.63 13.09
C ILE A 77 18.84 -20.68 12.39
N HIS A 78 20.16 -20.52 12.45
CA HIS A 78 21.07 -21.63 12.17
C HIS A 78 20.88 -22.67 13.28
N ASN A 79 20.29 -23.81 12.94
CA ASN A 79 20.01 -24.93 13.87
C ASN A 79 21.28 -25.64 14.38
N SER A 80 22.39 -24.95 14.61
CA SER A 80 23.62 -25.62 15.07
C SER A 80 24.52 -24.82 15.99
N ILE A 81 24.59 -23.49 15.96
CA ILE A 81 25.54 -22.76 16.84
C ILE A 81 24.92 -21.45 17.34
N LYS A 82 24.61 -21.39 18.64
CA LYS A 82 24.25 -20.16 19.34
C LYS A 82 25.50 -19.30 19.51
N ALA A 83 25.78 -18.42 18.56
CA ALA A 83 26.75 -17.34 18.74
C ALA A 83 26.02 -15.99 18.56
N PRO A 84 26.08 -15.07 19.52
CA PRO A 84 25.50 -13.74 19.35
C PRO A 84 26.34 -12.95 18.33
N ALA A 85 25.81 -12.73 17.13
CA ALA A 85 26.41 -11.84 16.15
C ALA A 85 26.12 -10.38 16.56
N LYS A 86 27.14 -9.69 17.09
CA LYS A 86 27.11 -8.25 17.32
C LYS A 86 27.43 -7.54 16.00
N ARG A 87 26.50 -6.72 15.51
CA ARG A 87 26.71 -5.89 14.32
C ARG A 87 27.76 -4.81 14.65
N VAL A 88 28.83 -4.74 13.88
CA VAL A 88 29.69 -3.54 13.77
C VAL A 88 29.06 -2.63 12.74
#